data_AF-A0A3D0C6J2-F1
#
_entry.id   AF-A0A3D0C6J2-F1
#
_cell.length_a   1.000
_cell.length_b   1.000
_cell.length_c   1.000
_cell.angle_alpha   90.00
_cell.angle_beta   90.00
_cell.angle_gamma   90.00
#
_symmetry.space_group_name_H-M   'P 1'
#
loop_
_entity.id
_entity.type
_entity.pdbx_description
1 polymer ?
#
loop_
_entity_poly.entity_id
_entity_poly.type
_entity_poly.pdbx_seq_one_letter_code
_entity_poly.pdbx_strand_id
1 'polypeptide(L)'
;MRVLKFGGSSLASAERFRQVADIIRNKSESSKLAVVVSAPQGVTNHLVAMTENISDEEKVVADLGHFKRAINTIIEDLSASISNFNNQHCEQALANYEHQISRYMQGATLLTYCPDHIRARIISTGERLSVAILDAVLQASDLQVSLLSPEKFLFTNNSSLNAVADLVLSKEKFSREYTELNQISLMPGFIGVNADNDDALPQVTTLGRNGSDYSAAVLAVCAEAECCEIWTDVDGVYNADPRYIKEAKLLD
;
A
#
# COMPACT_ATOMS: atom_id res chain seq x y z
N MET A 1 -10.88 4.24 17.81
CA MET A 1 -9.83 3.69 16.92
C MET A 1 -9.17 4.86 16.22
N ARG A 2 -7.87 4.79 15.96
CA ARG A 2 -7.14 5.81 15.18
C ARG A 2 -6.67 5.21 13.86
N VAL A 3 -6.66 6.00 12.79
CA VAL A 3 -6.06 5.60 11.52
C VAL A 3 -4.71 6.27 11.37
N LEU A 4 -3.68 5.51 11.02
CA LEU A 4 -2.34 6.04 10.73
C LEU A 4 -1.99 5.70 9.29
N LYS A 5 -1.45 6.65 8.54
CA LYS A 5 -0.93 6.41 7.20
C LYS A 5 0.56 6.65 7.14
N PHE A 6 1.31 5.70 6.58
CA PHE A 6 2.75 5.86 6.30
C PHE A 6 3.02 6.00 4.80
N GLY A 7 3.77 7.04 4.44
CA GLY A 7 4.23 7.29 3.07
C GLY A 7 5.35 6.34 2.61
N GLY A 8 5.67 6.39 1.32
CA GLY A 8 6.72 5.52 0.76
C GLY A 8 8.13 5.80 1.32
N SER A 9 8.43 7.08 1.64
CA SER A 9 9.69 7.45 2.30
C SER A 9 9.79 6.89 3.73
N SER A 10 8.66 6.76 4.43
CA SER A 10 8.56 6.09 5.74
C SER A 10 8.73 4.57 5.64
N LEU A 11 8.80 4.01 4.44
CA LEU A 11 8.93 2.57 4.17
C LEU A 11 10.07 2.29 3.18
N ALA A 12 11.05 3.20 3.08
CA ALA A 12 12.12 3.12 2.07
C ALA A 12 13.21 2.09 2.38
N SER A 13 13.34 1.64 3.64
CA SER A 13 14.42 0.75 4.08
C SER A 13 14.01 -0.07 5.30
N ALA A 14 14.77 -1.12 5.62
CA ALA A 14 14.59 -1.93 6.82
C ALA A 14 14.56 -1.09 8.12
N GLU A 15 15.44 -0.10 8.24
CA GLU A 15 15.44 0.84 9.38
C GLU A 15 14.11 1.60 9.48
N ARG A 16 13.58 2.08 8.35
CA ARG A 16 12.31 2.80 8.32
C ARG A 16 11.13 1.91 8.69
N PHE A 17 11.11 0.66 8.21
CA PHE A 17 10.10 -0.33 8.65
C PHE A 17 10.15 -0.56 10.18
N ARG A 18 11.35 -0.66 10.77
CA ARG A 18 11.49 -0.78 12.24
C ARG A 18 10.98 0.46 12.97
N GLN A 19 11.33 1.65 12.52
CA GLN A 19 10.83 2.91 13.10
C GLN A 19 9.29 2.99 13.03
N VAL A 20 8.69 2.61 11.91
CA VAL A 20 7.23 2.54 11.76
C VAL A 20 6.62 1.51 12.73
N ALA A 21 7.22 0.33 12.85
CA ALA A 21 6.77 -0.69 13.80
C ALA A 21 6.83 -0.20 15.26
N ASP A 22 7.87 0.54 15.63
CA ASP A 22 8.00 1.14 16.96
C ASP A 22 6.91 2.19 17.22
N ILE A 23 6.59 3.04 16.24
CA ILE A 23 5.48 4.01 16.33
C ILE A 23 4.14 3.29 16.54
N ILE A 24 3.89 2.23 15.77
CA ILE A 24 2.67 1.43 15.86
C ILE A 24 2.58 0.76 17.24
N ARG A 25 3.66 0.13 17.71
CA ARG A 25 3.72 -0.52 19.03
C ARG A 25 3.33 0.47 20.13
N ASN A 26 4.02 1.60 20.20
CA ASN A 26 3.81 2.60 21.25
C ASN A 26 2.38 3.17 21.23
N LYS A 27 1.85 3.48 20.05
CA LYS A 27 0.49 4.03 19.94
C LYS A 27 -0.59 2.99 20.24
N SER A 28 -0.33 1.72 19.94
CA SER A 28 -1.29 0.63 20.15
C SER A 28 -1.58 0.37 21.64
N GLU A 29 -0.71 0.80 22.55
CA GLU A 29 -0.93 0.74 24.00
C GLU A 29 -2.09 1.63 24.46
N SER A 30 -2.33 2.74 23.75
CA SER A 30 -3.31 3.77 24.13
C SER A 30 -4.59 3.75 23.29
N SER A 31 -4.54 3.20 22.08
CA SER A 31 -5.69 3.17 21.18
C SER A 31 -5.58 2.02 20.19
N LYS A 32 -6.74 1.50 19.77
CA LYS A 32 -6.82 0.55 18.65
C LYS A 32 -6.42 1.25 17.36
N LEU A 33 -5.54 0.65 16.57
CA LEU A 33 -4.97 1.25 15.38
C LEU A 33 -5.39 0.52 14.11
N ALA A 34 -5.71 1.28 13.07
CA ALA A 34 -5.74 0.80 11.70
C ALA A 34 -4.69 1.55 10.88
N VAL A 35 -3.75 0.83 10.29
CA VAL A 35 -2.57 1.38 9.65
C VAL A 35 -2.67 1.18 8.14
N VAL A 36 -2.49 2.26 7.39
CA VAL A 36 -2.47 2.28 5.93
C VAL A 36 -1.04 2.52 5.46
N VAL A 37 -0.54 1.66 4.57
CA VAL A 37 0.83 1.77 4.06
C VAL A 37 0.86 1.99 2.55
N SER A 38 1.80 2.83 2.12
CA SER A 38 2.14 3.01 0.70
C SER A 38 3.14 1.94 0.26
N ALA A 39 3.41 1.81 -1.05
CA ALA A 39 4.58 1.07 -1.52
C ALA A 39 5.89 1.69 -0.99
N PRO A 40 6.99 0.92 -0.88
CA PRO A 40 8.30 1.48 -0.55
C PRO A 40 8.72 2.54 -1.57
N GLN A 41 9.53 3.51 -1.14
CA GLN A 41 9.97 4.61 -2.00
C GLN A 41 10.55 4.10 -3.34
N GLY A 42 10.04 4.64 -4.45
CA GLY A 42 10.49 4.29 -5.81
C GLY A 42 9.88 3.02 -6.41
N VAL A 43 9.29 2.12 -5.60
CA VAL A 43 8.72 0.86 -6.08
C VAL A 43 7.59 1.07 -7.08
N THR A 44 6.65 1.97 -6.80
CA THR A 44 5.54 2.28 -7.72
C THR A 44 6.05 2.82 -9.06
N ASN A 45 7.20 3.53 -9.08
CA ASN A 45 7.75 4.07 -10.33
C ASN A 45 8.20 2.95 -11.27
N HIS A 46 8.87 1.92 -10.75
CA HIS A 46 9.25 0.74 -11.55
C HIS A 46 8.02 -0.01 -12.06
N LEU A 47 7.00 -0.18 -11.19
CA LEU A 47 5.74 -0.82 -11.59
C LEU A 47 5.03 -0.04 -12.71
N VAL A 48 4.96 1.29 -12.61
CA VAL A 48 4.39 2.16 -13.64
C VAL A 48 5.21 2.09 -14.93
N ALA A 49 6.53 2.22 -14.84
CA ALA A 49 7.44 2.20 -15.98
C ALA A 49 7.32 0.90 -16.78
N MET A 50 7.17 -0.26 -16.12
CA MET A 50 6.87 -1.52 -16.80
C MET A 50 5.60 -1.42 -17.65
N THR A 51 4.51 -0.89 -17.09
CA THR A 51 3.22 -0.80 -17.81
C THR A 51 3.23 0.20 -18.97
N GLU A 52 4.07 1.23 -18.90
CA GLU A 52 4.21 2.24 -19.95
C GLU A 52 5.15 1.81 -21.07
N ASN A 53 6.11 0.94 -20.78
CA ASN A 53 7.12 0.45 -21.74
C ASN A 53 6.81 -0.97 -22.25
N ILE A 54 5.54 -1.38 -22.31
CA ILE A 54 5.14 -2.76 -22.63
C ILE A 54 5.69 -3.32 -23.96
N SER A 55 6.02 -2.43 -24.90
CA SER A 55 6.58 -2.76 -26.22
C SER A 55 8.11 -2.93 -26.22
N ASP A 56 8.78 -2.61 -25.12
CA ASP A 56 10.23 -2.66 -24.95
C ASP A 56 10.58 -3.72 -23.89
N GLU A 57 10.77 -4.95 -24.35
CA GLU A 57 11.00 -6.10 -23.48
C GLU A 57 12.23 -5.94 -22.58
N GLU A 58 13.31 -5.33 -23.08
CA GLU A 58 14.53 -5.08 -22.31
C GLU A 58 14.26 -4.12 -21.15
N LYS A 59 13.51 -3.02 -21.38
CA LYS A 59 13.11 -2.10 -20.31
C LYS A 59 12.20 -2.76 -19.29
N VAL A 60 11.21 -3.53 -19.73
CA VAL A 60 10.29 -4.26 -18.84
C VAL A 60 11.06 -5.21 -17.91
N VAL A 61 11.98 -6.00 -18.47
CA VAL A 61 12.82 -6.91 -17.70
C VAL A 61 13.73 -6.15 -16.72
N ALA A 62 14.30 -5.02 -17.15
CA ALA A 62 15.13 -4.19 -16.29
C ALA A 62 14.33 -3.61 -15.11
N ASP A 63 13.15 -3.04 -15.35
CA ASP A 63 12.31 -2.47 -14.29
C ASP A 63 11.76 -3.55 -13.34
N LEU A 64 11.42 -4.75 -13.84
CA LEU A 64 11.07 -5.88 -12.99
C LEU A 64 12.25 -6.26 -12.08
N GLY A 65 13.47 -6.27 -12.64
CA GLY A 65 14.71 -6.51 -11.89
C GLY A 65 14.95 -5.46 -10.80
N HIS A 66 14.74 -4.17 -11.11
CA HIS A 66 14.87 -3.08 -10.13
C HIS A 66 13.83 -3.18 -9.01
N PHE A 67 12.57 -3.43 -9.37
CA PHE A 67 11.49 -3.68 -8.41
C PHE A 67 11.84 -4.81 -7.44
N LYS A 68 12.26 -5.98 -7.96
CA LYS A 68 12.63 -7.13 -7.13
C LYS A 68 13.80 -6.82 -6.21
N ARG A 69 14.84 -6.15 -6.73
CA ARG A 69 16.02 -5.80 -5.96
C ARG A 69 15.66 -4.88 -4.80
N ALA A 70 14.86 -3.85 -5.04
CA ALA A 70 14.44 -2.92 -3.99
C ALA A 70 13.73 -3.64 -2.83
N ILE A 71 12.82 -4.57 -3.14
CA ILE A 71 12.09 -5.34 -2.12
C ILE A 71 13.00 -6.36 -1.42
N ASN A 72 13.81 -7.12 -2.17
CA ASN A 72 14.72 -8.10 -1.58
C ASN A 72 15.72 -7.46 -0.63
N THR A 73 16.30 -6.31 -0.97
CA THR A 73 17.21 -5.60 -0.07
C THR A 73 16.55 -5.26 1.26
N ILE A 74 15.29 -4.81 1.26
CA ILE A 74 14.55 -4.54 2.51
C ILE A 74 14.37 -5.83 3.33
N ILE A 75 13.98 -6.94 2.68
CA ILE A 75 13.75 -8.24 3.33
C ILE A 75 15.05 -8.78 3.93
N GLU A 76 16.15 -8.76 3.17
CA GLU A 76 17.47 -9.21 3.60
C GLU A 76 17.99 -8.40 4.80
N ASP A 77 17.90 -7.08 4.73
CA ASP A 77 18.33 -6.19 5.82
C ASP A 77 17.45 -6.36 7.08
N LEU A 78 16.14 -6.59 6.93
CA LEU A 78 15.25 -6.90 8.06
C LEU A 78 15.59 -8.25 8.69
N SER A 79 15.83 -9.27 7.87
CA SER A 79 16.27 -10.60 8.32
C SER A 79 17.58 -10.54 9.09
N ALA A 80 18.53 -9.73 8.63
CA ALA A 80 19.79 -9.51 9.31
C ALA A 80 19.66 -8.72 10.63
N SER A 81 18.62 -7.90 10.78
CA SER A 81 18.45 -6.99 11.93
C SER A 81 17.41 -7.43 12.96
N ILE A 82 16.59 -8.43 12.66
CA ILE A 82 15.50 -8.90 13.52
C ILE A 82 15.52 -10.43 13.63
N SER A 83 15.81 -10.95 14.83
CA SER A 83 16.08 -12.39 15.05
C SER A 83 14.93 -13.35 14.70
N ASN A 84 13.68 -12.93 14.86
CA ASN A 84 12.49 -13.75 14.61
C ASN A 84 11.72 -13.32 13.35
N PHE A 85 12.37 -12.59 12.44
CA PHE A 85 11.73 -12.13 11.22
C PHE A 85 11.48 -13.28 10.25
N ASN A 86 10.23 -13.43 9.83
CA ASN A 86 9.83 -14.48 8.87
C ASN A 86 10.11 -14.03 7.43
N ASN A 87 11.38 -14.09 7.02
CA ASN A 87 11.78 -13.73 5.66
C ASN A 87 11.10 -14.60 4.60
N GLN A 88 10.91 -15.89 4.86
CA GLN A 88 10.28 -16.83 3.93
C GLN A 88 8.85 -16.39 3.55
N HIS A 89 8.09 -15.85 4.50
CA HIS A 89 6.75 -15.31 4.22
C HIS A 89 6.81 -14.14 3.22
N CYS A 90 7.72 -13.19 3.42
CA CYS A 90 7.88 -12.03 2.55
C CYS A 90 8.43 -12.41 1.17
N GLU A 91 9.40 -13.32 1.11
CA GLU A 91 9.98 -13.85 -0.13
C GLU A 91 8.92 -14.59 -0.96
N GLN A 92 8.07 -15.40 -0.31
CA GLN A 92 6.96 -16.08 -0.98
C GLN A 92 5.93 -15.08 -1.53
N ALA A 93 5.60 -14.02 -0.76
CA ALA A 93 4.71 -12.96 -1.24
C ALA A 93 5.30 -12.27 -2.48
N LEU A 94 6.59 -11.92 -2.46
CA LEU A 94 7.28 -11.33 -3.61
C LEU A 94 7.26 -12.26 -4.82
N ALA A 95 7.60 -13.54 -4.66
CA ALA A 95 7.59 -14.51 -5.75
C ALA A 95 6.19 -14.67 -6.37
N ASN A 96 5.15 -14.67 -5.54
CA ASN A 96 3.76 -14.75 -6.01
C ASN A 96 3.37 -13.54 -6.85
N TYR A 97 3.74 -12.33 -6.42
CA TYR A 97 3.44 -11.11 -7.17
C TYR A 97 4.31 -10.96 -8.41
N GLU A 98 5.59 -11.36 -8.37
CA GLU A 98 6.45 -11.42 -9.54
C GLU A 98 5.83 -12.31 -10.63
N HIS A 99 5.38 -13.50 -10.26
CA HIS A 99 4.73 -14.40 -11.20
C HIS A 99 3.44 -13.80 -11.78
N GLN A 100 2.62 -13.14 -10.95
CA GLN A 100 1.40 -12.46 -11.43
C GLN A 100 1.72 -11.30 -12.38
N ILE A 101 2.65 -10.42 -12.02
CA ILE A 101 3.09 -9.31 -12.87
C ILE A 101 3.60 -9.85 -14.20
N SER A 102 4.46 -10.88 -14.18
CA SER A 102 5.02 -11.46 -15.40
C SER A 102 3.93 -11.99 -16.34
N ARG A 103 2.89 -12.63 -15.80
CA ARG A 103 1.74 -13.10 -16.59
C ARG A 103 0.94 -11.95 -17.19
N TYR A 104 0.68 -10.89 -16.43
CA TYR A 104 -0.02 -9.71 -16.95
C TYR A 104 0.80 -9.01 -18.05
N MET A 105 2.11 -8.88 -17.84
CA MET A 105 3.02 -8.29 -18.81
C MET A 105 3.06 -9.11 -20.11
N GLN A 106 3.16 -10.44 -20.04
CA GLN A 106 3.08 -11.29 -21.23
C GLN A 106 1.77 -11.07 -22.02
N GLY A 107 0.64 -11.02 -21.32
CA GLY A 107 -0.65 -10.74 -21.96
C GLY A 107 -0.71 -9.35 -22.61
N ALA A 108 -0.24 -8.33 -21.91
CA ALA A 108 -0.23 -6.95 -22.41
C ALA A 108 0.76 -6.76 -23.58
N THR A 109 1.90 -7.46 -23.57
CA THR A 109 2.86 -7.47 -24.69
C THR A 109 2.25 -8.08 -25.95
N LEU A 110 1.50 -9.19 -25.81
CA LEU A 110 0.78 -9.79 -26.96
C LEU A 110 -0.28 -8.84 -27.55
N LEU A 111 -0.90 -8.01 -26.71
CA LEU A 111 -1.86 -6.98 -27.14
C LEU A 111 -1.17 -5.70 -27.62
N THR A 112 0.15 -5.58 -27.48
CA THR A 112 0.92 -4.33 -27.68
C THR A 112 0.37 -3.14 -26.90
N TYR A 113 -0.36 -3.41 -25.82
CA TYR A 113 -1.10 -2.44 -25.02
C TYR A 113 -1.39 -3.02 -23.64
N CYS A 114 -1.22 -2.22 -22.59
CA CYS A 114 -1.60 -2.59 -21.22
C CYS A 114 -2.93 -1.92 -20.85
N PRO A 115 -4.04 -2.68 -20.74
CA PRO A 115 -5.33 -2.12 -20.32
C PRO A 115 -5.27 -1.53 -18.91
N ASP A 116 -5.98 -0.45 -18.67
CA ASP A 116 -5.94 0.28 -17.41
C ASP A 116 -6.27 -0.57 -16.17
N HIS A 117 -7.20 -1.53 -16.29
CA HIS A 117 -7.52 -2.45 -15.19
C HIS A 117 -6.38 -3.46 -14.90
N ILE A 118 -5.57 -3.81 -15.90
CA ILE A 118 -4.35 -4.61 -15.71
C ILE A 118 -3.25 -3.74 -15.10
N ARG A 119 -3.11 -2.50 -15.59
CA ARG A 119 -2.19 -1.52 -15.04
C ARG A 119 -2.46 -1.28 -13.55
N ALA A 120 -3.72 -1.08 -13.16
CA ALA A 120 -4.17 -0.93 -11.77
C ALA A 120 -3.70 -2.10 -10.89
N ARG A 121 -3.87 -3.35 -11.37
CA ARG A 121 -3.41 -4.55 -10.66
C ARG A 121 -1.89 -4.55 -10.47
N ILE A 122 -1.12 -4.26 -11.53
CA ILE A 122 0.34 -4.25 -11.46
C ILE A 122 0.83 -3.18 -10.47
N ILE A 123 0.39 -1.93 -10.62
CA ILE A 123 0.90 -0.81 -9.81
C ILE A 123 0.50 -0.90 -8.33
N SER A 124 -0.60 -1.60 -8.01
CA SER A 124 -1.03 -1.86 -6.63
C SER A 124 -0.17 -2.85 -5.85
N THR A 125 0.76 -3.54 -6.53
CA THR A 125 1.56 -4.61 -5.93
C THR A 125 2.47 -4.09 -4.82
N GLY A 126 2.99 -2.87 -4.95
CA GLY A 126 3.93 -2.30 -4.00
C GLY A 126 3.35 -2.17 -2.59
N GLU A 127 2.11 -1.67 -2.47
CA GLU A 127 1.42 -1.51 -1.20
C GLU A 127 1.14 -2.85 -0.52
N ARG A 128 0.83 -3.89 -1.31
CA ARG A 128 0.58 -5.25 -0.79
C ARG A 128 1.84 -5.87 -0.20
N LEU A 129 2.99 -5.61 -0.82
CA LEU A 129 4.28 -6.04 -0.31
C LEU A 129 4.67 -5.28 0.96
N SER A 130 4.41 -3.97 1.04
CA SER A 130 4.59 -3.21 2.28
C SER A 130 3.81 -3.81 3.44
N VAL A 131 2.55 -4.23 3.22
CA VAL A 131 1.75 -4.89 4.24
C VAL A 131 2.38 -6.22 4.67
N ALA A 132 2.77 -7.08 3.74
CA ALA A 132 3.39 -8.37 4.05
C ALA A 132 4.70 -8.21 4.85
N ILE A 133 5.52 -7.22 4.49
CA ILE A 133 6.78 -6.93 5.19
C ILE A 133 6.50 -6.38 6.59
N LEU A 134 5.61 -5.37 6.72
CA LEU A 134 5.31 -4.76 8.00
C LEU A 134 4.61 -5.75 8.96
N ASP A 135 3.74 -6.61 8.44
CA ASP A 135 3.11 -7.70 9.20
C ASP A 135 4.19 -8.63 9.79
N ALA A 136 5.14 -9.08 8.97
CA ALA A 136 6.25 -9.91 9.43
C ALA A 136 7.15 -9.20 10.47
N VAL A 137 7.37 -7.88 10.34
CA VAL A 137 8.11 -7.09 11.35
C VAL A 137 7.36 -7.02 12.68
N LEU A 138 6.04 -6.79 12.64
CA LEU A 138 5.21 -6.72 13.85
C LEU A 138 5.06 -8.09 14.53
N GLN A 139 4.88 -9.16 13.75
CA GLN A 139 4.83 -10.53 14.25
C GLN A 139 6.14 -10.97 14.91
N ALA A 140 7.29 -10.52 14.39
CA ALA A 140 8.59 -10.78 15.02
C ALA A 140 8.73 -10.12 16.42
N SER A 141 7.84 -9.18 16.76
CA SER A 141 7.68 -8.57 18.08
C SER A 141 6.46 -9.09 18.84
N ASP A 142 5.92 -10.26 18.46
CA ASP A 142 4.74 -10.91 19.07
C ASP A 142 3.45 -10.07 19.02
N LEU A 143 3.36 -9.11 18.10
CA LEU A 143 2.15 -8.30 17.92
C LEU A 143 1.22 -8.97 16.90
N GLN A 144 -0.01 -9.26 17.34
CA GLN A 144 -1.06 -9.78 16.47
C GLN A 144 -1.71 -8.67 15.65
N VAL A 145 -1.84 -8.92 14.34
CA VAL A 145 -2.34 -7.97 13.36
C VAL A 145 -3.57 -8.54 12.66
N SER A 146 -4.59 -7.70 12.41
CA SER A 146 -5.67 -8.01 11.48
C SER A 146 -5.38 -7.40 10.10
N LEU A 147 -5.42 -8.21 9.04
CA LEU A 147 -5.20 -7.70 7.68
C LEU A 147 -6.52 -7.25 7.06
N LEU A 148 -6.58 -5.99 6.64
CA LEU A 148 -7.70 -5.40 5.93
C LEU A 148 -7.42 -5.47 4.42
N SER A 149 -8.35 -6.04 3.67
CA SER A 149 -8.28 -6.14 2.21
C SER A 149 -9.25 -5.13 1.59
N PRO A 150 -8.76 -4.08 0.90
CA PRO A 150 -9.62 -3.10 0.25
C PRO A 150 -10.67 -3.73 -0.68
N GLU A 151 -10.38 -4.89 -1.29
CA GLU A 151 -11.31 -5.59 -2.17
C GLU A 151 -12.59 -6.08 -1.49
N LYS A 152 -12.57 -6.20 -0.16
CA LYS A 152 -13.73 -6.65 0.61
C LYS A 152 -14.69 -5.52 0.97
N PHE A 153 -14.20 -4.27 0.96
CA PHE A 153 -15.00 -3.16 1.45
C PHE A 153 -14.78 -1.81 0.76
N LEU A 154 -13.64 -1.50 0.18
CA LEU A 154 -13.37 -0.20 -0.44
C LEU A 154 -13.87 -0.20 -1.89
N PHE A 155 -15.18 -0.03 -2.04
CA PHE A 155 -15.84 0.06 -3.34
C PHE A 155 -15.71 1.45 -3.94
N THR A 156 -15.59 1.49 -5.26
CA THR A 156 -15.31 2.68 -6.05
C THR A 156 -16.18 2.72 -7.30
N ASN A 157 -16.19 3.85 -8.00
CA ASN A 157 -16.74 3.93 -9.34
C ASN A 157 -15.92 3.10 -10.36
N ASN A 158 -16.35 3.10 -11.62
CA ASN A 158 -15.74 2.29 -12.69
C ASN A 158 -14.43 2.85 -13.29
N SER A 159 -13.80 3.87 -12.69
CA SER A 159 -12.49 4.36 -13.18
C SER A 159 -11.36 3.48 -12.66
N SER A 160 -10.56 2.88 -13.54
CA SER A 160 -9.51 1.96 -13.12
C SER A 160 -8.32 2.62 -12.40
N LEU A 161 -7.93 3.84 -12.79
CA LEU A 161 -6.67 4.47 -12.32
C LEU A 161 -6.86 5.70 -11.43
N ASN A 162 -8.05 6.31 -11.45
CA ASN A 162 -8.39 7.50 -10.66
C ASN A 162 -9.81 7.35 -10.09
N ALA A 163 -10.03 6.21 -9.44
CA ALA A 163 -11.32 5.85 -8.89
C ALA A 163 -11.70 6.74 -7.72
N VAL A 164 -13.01 6.95 -7.55
CA VAL A 164 -13.58 7.68 -6.41
C VAL A 164 -14.29 6.66 -5.53
N ALA A 165 -14.02 6.69 -4.23
CA ALA A 165 -14.62 5.77 -3.28
C ALA A 165 -16.10 6.08 -3.04
N ASP A 166 -16.92 5.03 -3.05
CA ASP A 166 -18.29 5.08 -2.55
C ASP A 166 -18.25 4.90 -1.04
N LEU A 167 -18.31 6.00 -0.30
CA LEU A 167 -18.18 5.99 1.16
C LEU A 167 -19.34 5.28 1.86
N VAL A 168 -20.55 5.33 1.28
CA VAL A 168 -21.74 4.72 1.90
C VAL A 168 -21.63 3.20 1.78
N LEU A 169 -21.41 2.71 0.56
CA LEU A 169 -21.21 1.28 0.32
C LEU A 169 -19.99 0.76 1.06
N SER A 170 -18.89 1.54 1.06
CA SER A 170 -17.65 1.08 1.69
C SER A 170 -17.78 0.94 3.21
N LYS A 171 -18.47 1.89 3.85
CA LYS A 171 -18.76 1.82 5.28
C LYS A 171 -19.64 0.62 5.61
N GLU A 172 -20.72 0.39 4.86
CA GLU A 172 -21.60 -0.76 5.07
C GLU A 172 -20.83 -2.08 4.98
N LYS A 173 -20.02 -2.25 3.92
CA LYS A 173 -19.24 -3.46 3.68
C LYS A 173 -18.17 -3.67 4.74
N PHE A 174 -17.51 -2.60 5.18
CA PHE A 174 -16.51 -2.65 6.24
C PHE A 174 -17.11 -3.16 7.54
N SER A 175 -18.23 -2.59 7.99
CA SER A 175 -18.89 -2.99 9.23
C SER A 175 -19.39 -4.45 9.19
N ARG A 176 -19.76 -4.95 8.01
CA ARG A 176 -20.20 -6.34 7.82
C ARG A 176 -19.04 -7.33 7.79
N GLU A 177 -17.94 -6.98 7.14
CA GLU A 177 -16.78 -7.88 6.98
C GLU A 177 -15.90 -7.92 8.24
N TYR A 178 -15.72 -6.79 8.91
CA TYR A 178 -14.77 -6.63 10.01
C TYR A 178 -15.50 -6.36 11.34
N THR A 179 -16.20 -7.37 11.84
CA THR A 179 -16.93 -7.29 13.13
C THR A 179 -15.99 -7.27 14.34
N GLU A 180 -14.87 -7.98 14.24
CA GLU A 180 -13.83 -8.03 15.26
C GLU A 180 -12.46 -7.80 14.60
N LEU A 181 -11.65 -6.98 15.24
CA LEU A 181 -10.30 -6.65 14.79
C LEU A 181 -9.36 -6.73 15.98
N ASN A 182 -8.11 -7.15 15.75
CA ASN A 182 -7.03 -7.07 16.72
C ASN A 182 -6.72 -5.61 17.08
N GLN A 183 -5.88 -5.42 18.09
CA GLN A 183 -5.46 -4.08 18.52
C GLN A 183 -4.80 -3.27 17.39
N ILE A 184 -4.15 -3.97 16.46
CA ILE A 184 -3.52 -3.40 15.27
C ILE A 184 -4.14 -4.04 14.03
N SER A 185 -4.48 -3.23 13.04
CA SER A 185 -4.87 -3.67 11.70
C SER A 185 -3.95 -3.04 10.65
N LEU A 186 -3.63 -3.77 9.58
CA LEU A 186 -2.85 -3.26 8.44
C LEU A 186 -3.67 -3.30 7.15
N MET A 187 -3.54 -2.28 6.32
CA MET A 187 -4.22 -2.17 5.02
C MET A 187 -3.25 -1.61 3.97
N PRO A 188 -3.22 -2.17 2.74
CA PRO A 188 -2.55 -1.52 1.63
C PRO A 188 -3.36 -0.28 1.23
N GLY A 189 -2.70 0.87 1.12
CA GLY A 189 -3.33 2.10 0.59
C GLY A 189 -3.50 2.05 -0.92
N PHE A 190 -3.95 3.15 -1.54
CA PHE A 190 -4.05 3.37 -2.99
C PHE A 190 -5.03 2.46 -3.76
N ILE A 191 -5.51 1.38 -3.16
CA ILE A 191 -6.30 0.32 -3.79
C ILE A 191 -7.78 0.47 -3.46
N GLY A 192 -8.63 0.25 -4.46
CA GLY A 192 -10.06 -0.04 -4.29
C GLY A 192 -10.50 -1.14 -5.24
N VAL A 193 -11.81 -1.37 -5.28
CA VAL A 193 -12.45 -2.21 -6.30
C VAL A 193 -13.65 -1.50 -6.89
N ASN A 194 -13.91 -1.65 -8.17
CA ASN A 194 -15.14 -1.08 -8.74
C ASN A 194 -16.37 -1.83 -8.20
N ALA A 195 -17.48 -1.13 -8.05
CA ALA A 195 -18.77 -1.76 -7.80
C ALA A 195 -19.13 -2.68 -8.98
N ASP A 196 -19.78 -3.82 -8.68
CA ASP A 196 -20.16 -4.84 -9.66
C ASP A 196 -20.74 -4.23 -10.95
N ASN A 197 -20.23 -4.69 -12.09
CA ASN A 197 -20.88 -4.54 -13.38
C ASN A 197 -21.47 -5.91 -13.72
N ASP A 198 -22.79 -5.98 -13.96
CA ASP A 198 -23.58 -7.16 -14.37
C ASP A 198 -22.75 -8.42 -14.71
N ASP A 199 -22.65 -9.35 -13.76
CA ASP A 199 -22.05 -10.70 -13.87
C ASP A 199 -20.50 -10.82 -13.95
N ALA A 200 -19.73 -9.74 -13.76
CA ALA A 200 -18.26 -9.80 -13.70
C ALA A 200 -17.71 -9.63 -12.27
N LEU A 201 -16.64 -10.37 -11.94
CA LEU A 201 -15.90 -10.17 -10.68
C LEU A 201 -15.39 -8.72 -10.55
N PRO A 202 -15.47 -8.10 -9.35
CA PRO A 202 -14.91 -6.79 -9.09
C PRO A 202 -13.44 -6.70 -9.50
N GLN A 203 -13.11 -5.62 -10.21
CA GLN A 203 -11.77 -5.32 -10.68
C GLN A 203 -11.08 -4.36 -9.73
N VAL A 204 -9.78 -4.59 -9.53
CA VAL A 204 -8.92 -3.66 -8.78
C VAL A 204 -8.91 -2.32 -9.49
N THR A 205 -9.14 -1.28 -8.71
CA THR A 205 -8.99 0.11 -9.11
C THR A 205 -7.91 0.77 -8.25
N THR A 206 -7.37 1.88 -8.73
CA THR A 206 -6.50 2.73 -7.93
C THR A 206 -7.09 4.12 -7.75
N LEU A 207 -6.79 4.72 -6.61
CA LEU A 207 -7.40 5.97 -6.15
C LEU A 207 -6.68 7.23 -6.65
N GLY A 208 -5.85 7.10 -7.69
CA GLY A 208 -5.08 8.19 -8.26
C GLY A 208 -3.97 8.73 -7.35
N ARG A 209 -3.54 9.97 -7.64
CA ARG A 209 -2.44 10.64 -6.93
C ARG A 209 -2.78 10.81 -5.45
N ASN A 210 -1.78 10.56 -4.59
CA ASN A 210 -1.93 10.55 -3.12
C ASN A 210 -2.99 9.54 -2.64
N GLY A 211 -3.26 8.51 -3.43
CA GLY A 211 -4.35 7.57 -3.13
C GLY A 211 -4.19 6.82 -1.81
N SER A 212 -2.98 6.66 -1.26
CA SER A 212 -2.80 6.10 0.09
C SER A 212 -3.30 7.03 1.21
N ASP A 213 -3.16 8.35 1.06
CA ASP A 213 -3.77 9.33 1.99
C ASP A 213 -5.29 9.26 1.88
N TYR A 214 -5.80 9.16 0.64
CA TYR A 214 -7.23 9.02 0.41
C TYR A 214 -7.77 7.70 0.99
N SER A 215 -7.08 6.58 0.82
CA SER A 215 -7.43 5.30 1.47
C SER A 215 -7.52 5.42 2.99
N ALA A 216 -6.60 6.15 3.62
CA ALA A 216 -6.62 6.37 5.06
C ALA A 216 -7.84 7.21 5.49
N ALA A 217 -8.18 8.26 4.73
CA ALA A 217 -9.40 9.03 4.98
C ALA A 217 -10.68 8.18 4.80
N VAL A 218 -10.75 7.35 3.76
CA VAL A 218 -11.88 6.43 3.53
C VAL A 218 -12.00 5.43 4.68
N LEU A 219 -10.89 4.81 5.09
CA LEU A 219 -10.86 3.87 6.21
C LEU A 219 -11.26 4.54 7.52
N ALA A 220 -10.84 5.79 7.75
CA ALA A 220 -11.24 6.55 8.93
C ALA A 220 -12.75 6.79 8.98
N VAL A 221 -13.38 7.08 7.84
CA VAL A 221 -14.86 7.18 7.75
C VAL A 221 -15.52 5.82 7.98
N CYS A 222 -15.01 4.75 7.37
CA CYS A 222 -15.59 3.40 7.49
C CYS A 222 -15.50 2.86 8.92
N ALA A 223 -14.37 3.09 9.60
CA ALA A 223 -14.10 2.62 10.94
C ALA A 223 -14.56 3.60 12.04
N GLU A 224 -15.19 4.72 11.66
CA GLU A 224 -15.59 5.81 12.57
C GLU A 224 -14.43 6.22 13.49
N ALA A 225 -13.26 6.42 12.89
CA ALA A 225 -12.04 6.70 13.61
C ALA A 225 -12.08 8.09 14.25
N GLU A 226 -11.45 8.20 15.42
CA GLU A 226 -11.31 9.45 16.17
C GLU A 226 -10.46 10.47 15.39
N CYS A 227 -9.42 9.99 14.71
CA CYS A 227 -8.57 10.80 13.86
C CYS A 227 -7.89 9.95 12.78
N CYS A 228 -7.45 10.63 11.72
CA CYS A 228 -6.59 10.10 10.68
C CYS A 228 -5.25 10.87 10.71
N GLU A 229 -4.17 10.18 11.07
CA GLU A 229 -2.83 10.74 11.13
C GLU A 229 -2.06 10.41 9.84
N ILE A 230 -1.50 11.42 9.20
CA ILE A 230 -0.67 11.27 8.01
C ILE A 230 0.80 11.42 8.40
N TRP A 231 1.56 10.34 8.34
CA TRP A 231 2.99 10.30 8.64
C TRP A 231 3.79 10.42 7.34
N THR A 232 4.56 11.50 7.24
CA THR A 232 5.35 11.86 6.06
C THR A 232 6.76 12.31 6.45
N ASP A 233 7.57 12.67 5.47
CA ASP A 233 8.95 13.15 5.59
C ASP A 233 9.10 14.63 5.96
N VAL A 234 7.99 15.30 6.31
CA VAL A 234 7.94 16.68 6.82
C VAL A 234 7.01 16.75 8.03
N ASP A 235 7.24 17.72 8.92
CA ASP A 235 6.55 17.80 10.22
C ASP A 235 5.05 18.15 10.15
N GLY A 236 4.54 18.48 8.97
CA GLY A 236 3.14 18.82 8.76
C GLY A 236 2.93 19.61 7.48
N VAL A 237 1.90 20.46 7.46
CA VAL A 237 1.61 21.33 6.32
C VAL A 237 2.38 22.63 6.47
N TYR A 238 3.16 22.99 5.45
CA TYR A 238 3.90 24.24 5.41
C TYR A 238 3.18 25.25 4.49
N ASN A 239 3.41 26.54 4.72
CA ASN A 239 2.87 27.62 3.88
C ASN A 239 3.45 27.65 2.45
N ALA A 240 4.51 26.90 2.20
CA ALA A 240 5.15 26.65 0.92
C ALA A 240 5.91 25.32 0.97
N ASP A 241 6.33 24.77 -0.17
CA ASP A 241 7.12 23.52 -0.18
C ASP A 241 8.53 23.78 0.42
N PRO A 242 8.84 23.18 1.59
CA PRO A 242 10.08 23.44 2.31
C PRO A 242 11.34 22.93 1.57
N ARG A 243 11.18 22.09 0.54
CA ARG A 243 12.29 21.63 -0.31
C ARG A 243 12.81 22.72 -1.23
N TYR A 244 11.94 23.66 -1.61
CA TYR A 244 12.28 24.77 -2.50
C TYR A 244 12.44 26.09 -1.75
N ILE A 245 11.68 26.31 -0.68
CA ILE A 245 11.72 27.54 0.12
C ILE A 245 12.15 27.18 1.53
N LYS A 246 13.41 27.45 1.86
CA LYS A 246 14.02 27.08 3.15
C LYS A 246 13.37 27.80 4.33
N GLU A 247 12.81 28.98 4.10
CA GLU A 247 12.10 29.80 5.07
C GLU A 247 10.62 29.44 5.21
N ALA A 248 10.16 28.35 4.57
CA ALA A 248 8.81 27.85 4.72
C ALA A 248 8.51 27.58 6.20
N LYS A 249 7.33 28.01 6.64
CA LYS A 249 6.89 27.88 8.03
C LYS A 249 5.81 26.82 8.13
N LEU A 250 5.91 25.99 9.16
CA LEU A 250 4.87 25.07 9.57
C LEU A 250 3.61 25.86 9.92
N LEU A 251 2.46 25.37 9.46
CA LEU A 251 1.14 25.89 9.79
C LEU A 251 0.59 25.10 10.98
N ASP A 252 0.08 25.82 11.98
CA ASP A 252 -0.61 25.27 13.16
C ASP A 252 -2.10 25.02 12.87
#